data_AF-A0A9Q0CHL4-F1
#
_entry.id   AF-A0A9Q0CHL4-F1
#
_cell.length_a   1.000
_cell.length_b   1.000
_cell.length_c   1.000
_cell.angle_alpha   90.00
_cell.angle_beta   90.00
_cell.angle_gamma   90.00
#
_symmetry.space_group_name_H-M   'P 1'
#
loop_
_entity.id
_entity.type
_entity.pdbx_description
1 polymer ?
#
loop_
_entity_poly.entity_id
_entity_poly.type
_entity_poly.pdbx_seq_one_letter_code
_entity_poly.pdbx_strand_id
1 'polypeptide(L)'
;MAVLDDLNRFLFEPCLPIPISHDPLPEGFYINRWQEPGRAEIDFGRFDVKRVVRTIYILFSRSEMPIAPEGKEIMDLADLSTPLPEWFTEEDLSIYASLYEKNGFTYPLQIPYRAMHNMGGINVPPDLTIQVPVLLIKGETDYSYKHPRNYRKEGIMQKYVRDLEITFIPEGCHFVQEQLPDQVNQLIIRFVKSHPVNT
;
A
#
# COMPACT_ATOMS: atom_id res chain seq x y z
N MET A 1 -7.68 -36.42 29.07
CA MET A 1 -8.59 -35.72 28.14
C MET A 1 -9.28 -34.58 28.89
N ALA A 2 -8.50 -33.54 29.23
CA ALA A 2 -8.98 -32.28 29.83
C ALA A 2 -7.87 -31.20 29.99
N VAL A 3 -6.62 -31.42 29.51
CA VAL A 3 -5.48 -30.50 29.75
C VAL A 3 -4.80 -30.05 28.45
N LEU A 4 -5.34 -30.43 27.29
CA LEU A 4 -4.80 -30.02 25.97
C LEU A 4 -5.70 -29.02 25.23
N ASP A 5 -6.93 -28.78 25.70
CA ASP A 5 -7.85 -27.82 25.06
C ASP A 5 -7.60 -26.36 25.49
N ASP A 6 -6.80 -26.11 26.54
CA ASP A 6 -6.62 -24.76 27.10
C ASP A 6 -5.37 -24.02 26.56
N LEU A 7 -4.50 -24.69 25.80
CA LEU A 7 -3.33 -24.07 25.18
C LEU A 7 -3.63 -23.41 23.81
N ASN A 8 -4.75 -23.76 23.18
CA ASN A 8 -5.17 -23.14 21.91
C ASN A 8 -5.95 -21.82 22.10
N ARG A 9 -6.26 -21.41 23.34
CA ARG A 9 -6.95 -20.14 23.61
C ARG A 9 -6.03 -18.93 23.74
N PHE A 10 -4.71 -19.13 23.83
CA PHE A 10 -3.75 -18.06 24.11
C PHE A 10 -2.82 -17.69 22.94
N LEU A 11 -3.00 -18.27 21.74
CA LEU A 11 -2.04 -18.07 20.64
C LEU A 11 -2.56 -17.35 19.39
N PHE A 12 -3.82 -16.95 19.33
CA PHE A 12 -4.32 -16.22 18.14
C PHE A 12 -5.43 -15.23 18.48
N GLU A 13 -5.11 -14.19 19.27
CA GLU A 13 -5.87 -12.94 19.15
C GLU A 13 -5.03 -11.94 18.34
N PRO A 14 -5.36 -11.69 17.06
CA PRO A 14 -4.72 -10.61 16.33
C PRO A 14 -4.99 -9.30 17.07
N CYS A 15 -3.92 -8.60 17.42
CA CYS A 15 -3.93 -7.41 18.29
C CYS A 15 -4.50 -6.14 17.62
N LEU A 16 -5.40 -6.33 16.65
CA LEU A 16 -6.26 -5.30 16.10
C LEU A 16 -7.66 -5.92 16.05
N PRO A 17 -8.68 -5.35 16.70
CA PRO A 17 -10.07 -5.82 16.59
C PRO A 17 -10.62 -5.31 15.26
N ILE A 18 -9.95 -5.67 14.18
CA ILE A 18 -10.43 -5.43 12.84
C ILE A 18 -10.85 -6.81 12.33
N PRO A 19 -12.14 -7.03 12.06
CA PRO A 19 -12.59 -8.25 11.41
C PRO A 19 -11.80 -8.37 10.10
N ILE A 20 -10.83 -9.29 10.07
CA ILE A 20 -10.17 -9.67 8.84
C ILE A 20 -11.26 -10.37 8.06
N SER A 21 -11.71 -9.78 6.96
CA SER A 21 -12.55 -10.53 6.02
C SER A 21 -11.80 -11.82 5.65
N HIS A 22 -12.43 -12.95 5.93
CA HIS A 22 -11.88 -14.28 5.67
C HIS A 22 -11.98 -14.67 4.18
N ASP A 23 -12.58 -13.81 3.35
CA ASP A 23 -12.66 -14.07 1.92
C ASP A 23 -11.24 -14.03 1.32
N PRO A 24 -10.80 -15.12 0.68
CA PRO A 24 -9.49 -15.16 0.06
C PRO A 24 -9.43 -14.12 -1.07
N LEU A 25 -8.37 -13.31 -1.06
CA LEU A 25 -8.07 -12.44 -2.19
C LEU A 25 -7.85 -13.32 -3.44
N PRO A 26 -8.20 -12.85 -4.65
CA PRO A 26 -7.97 -13.61 -5.88
C PRO A 26 -6.51 -14.08 -5.97
N GLU A 27 -6.26 -15.31 -6.45
CA GLU A 27 -4.89 -15.82 -6.66
C GLU A 27 -4.04 -14.84 -7.46
N GLY A 28 -4.66 -14.23 -8.48
CA GLY A 28 -4.07 -13.24 -9.36
C GLY A 28 -3.61 -11.94 -8.71
N PHE A 29 -4.05 -11.66 -7.49
CA PHE A 29 -3.82 -10.38 -6.83
C PHE A 29 -2.34 -10.19 -6.50
N TYR A 30 -1.78 -9.03 -6.85
CA TYR A 30 -0.34 -8.77 -6.76
C TYR A 30 0.28 -9.02 -5.39
N ILE A 31 -0.44 -8.74 -4.29
CA ILE A 31 0.04 -9.01 -2.93
C ILE A 31 0.30 -10.51 -2.73
N ASN A 32 -0.63 -11.37 -3.15
CA ASN A 32 -0.48 -12.82 -3.02
C ASN A 32 0.74 -13.34 -3.81
N ARG A 33 0.97 -12.75 -4.99
CA ARG A 33 2.08 -13.15 -5.88
C ARG A 33 3.43 -12.66 -5.38
N TRP A 34 3.48 -11.46 -4.82
CA TRP A 34 4.72 -10.88 -4.29
C TRP A 34 5.07 -11.42 -2.88
N GLN A 35 4.07 -11.93 -2.16
CA GLN A 35 4.27 -12.70 -0.93
C GLN A 35 5.06 -13.98 -1.15
N GLU A 36 4.83 -14.69 -2.27
CA GLU A 36 5.53 -15.93 -2.60
C GLU A 36 7.03 -15.65 -2.85
N PRO A 37 7.96 -16.17 -2.02
CA PRO A 37 9.38 -15.91 -2.20
C PRO A 37 9.87 -16.42 -3.55
N GLY A 38 10.56 -15.56 -4.31
CA GLY A 38 11.12 -15.90 -5.62
C GLY A 38 10.19 -15.67 -6.80
N ARG A 39 8.86 -15.67 -6.62
CA ARG A 39 7.91 -15.52 -7.74
C ARG A 39 7.98 -14.13 -8.38
N ALA A 40 7.98 -13.08 -7.56
CA ALA A 40 8.15 -11.71 -8.04
C ALA A 40 9.53 -11.49 -8.66
N GLU A 41 10.58 -12.08 -8.09
CA GLU A 41 11.94 -11.99 -8.62
C GLU A 41 12.06 -12.65 -10.00
N ILE A 42 11.42 -13.81 -10.20
CA ILE A 42 11.33 -14.48 -11.51
C ILE A 42 10.56 -13.61 -12.50
N ASP A 43 9.40 -13.06 -12.11
CA ASP A 43 8.59 -12.22 -13.00
C ASP A 43 9.33 -10.92 -13.38
N PHE A 44 9.94 -10.24 -12.42
CA PHE A 44 10.69 -9.01 -12.65
C PHE A 44 11.95 -9.30 -13.48
N GLY A 45 12.62 -10.43 -13.24
CA GLY A 45 13.82 -10.86 -13.97
C GLY A 45 13.60 -11.17 -15.45
N ARG A 46 12.34 -11.20 -15.92
CA ARG A 46 12.01 -11.30 -17.36
C ARG A 46 12.30 -10.01 -18.13
N PHE A 47 12.50 -8.88 -17.43
CA PHE A 47 12.59 -7.55 -18.01
C PHE A 47 13.74 -6.73 -17.41
N ASP A 48 14.14 -5.66 -18.11
CA ASP A 48 15.03 -4.66 -17.51
C ASP A 48 14.31 -3.88 -16.38
N VAL A 49 15.10 -3.25 -15.51
CA VAL A 49 14.57 -2.54 -14.33
C VAL A 49 13.63 -1.40 -14.72
N LYS A 50 13.97 -0.65 -15.78
CA LYS A 50 13.14 0.46 -16.27
C LYS A 50 11.75 -0.04 -16.70
N ARG A 51 11.68 -1.19 -17.36
CA ARG A 51 10.44 -1.84 -17.75
C ARG A 51 9.62 -2.32 -16.56
N VAL A 52 10.25 -2.82 -15.50
CA VAL A 52 9.57 -3.22 -14.24
C VAL A 52 8.96 -1.99 -13.55
N VAL A 53 9.75 -0.94 -13.34
CA VAL A 53 9.29 0.31 -12.70
C VAL A 53 8.16 0.96 -13.52
N ARG A 54 8.27 0.95 -14.86
CA ARG A 54 7.21 1.40 -15.77
C ARG A 54 5.89 0.67 -15.50
N THR A 55 5.93 -0.66 -15.43
CA THR A 55 4.71 -1.45 -15.16
C THR A 55 4.10 -1.06 -13.82
N ILE A 56 4.92 -0.96 -12.77
CA ILE A 56 4.46 -0.59 -11.42
C ILE A 56 3.72 0.75 -11.46
N TYR A 57 4.34 1.79 -12.02
CA TYR A 57 3.70 3.12 -12.11
C TYR A 57 2.40 3.09 -12.91
N ILE A 58 2.36 2.37 -14.04
CA ILE A 58 1.15 2.21 -14.84
C ILE A 58 0.03 1.55 -14.04
N LEU A 59 0.33 0.42 -13.39
CA LEU A 59 -0.69 -0.38 -12.71
C LEU A 59 -1.26 0.33 -11.48
N PHE A 60 -0.42 0.97 -10.68
CA PHE A 60 -0.86 1.61 -9.43
C PHE A 60 -1.35 3.06 -9.62
N SER A 61 -1.23 3.62 -10.82
CA SER A 61 -1.90 4.88 -11.17
C SER A 61 -3.34 4.68 -11.66
N ARG A 62 -3.75 3.44 -11.91
CA ARG A 62 -5.12 3.08 -12.31
C ARG A 62 -6.00 2.85 -11.08
N SER A 63 -7.31 2.82 -11.31
CA SER A 63 -8.28 2.50 -10.27
C SER A 63 -8.52 1.01 -10.11
N GLU A 64 -8.08 0.17 -11.04
CA GLU A 64 -8.24 -1.28 -11.00
C GLU A 64 -7.20 -1.92 -10.06
N MET A 65 -7.63 -2.89 -9.25
CA MET A 65 -6.67 -3.71 -8.52
C MET A 65 -5.82 -4.53 -9.50
N PRO A 66 -4.49 -4.55 -9.36
CA PRO A 66 -3.65 -5.42 -10.19
C PRO A 66 -3.92 -6.89 -9.84
N ILE A 67 -4.67 -7.56 -10.72
CA ILE A 67 -5.03 -8.97 -10.64
C ILE A 67 -4.67 -9.60 -11.98
N ALA A 68 -3.62 -10.42 -11.99
CA ALA A 68 -3.22 -11.14 -13.18
C ALA A 68 -4.12 -12.36 -13.43
N PRO A 69 -4.54 -12.59 -14.68
CA PRO A 69 -5.31 -13.77 -15.03
C PRO A 69 -4.47 -15.05 -14.90
N GLU A 70 -5.13 -16.20 -14.98
CA GLU A 70 -4.48 -17.50 -14.99
C GLU A 70 -3.42 -17.60 -16.11
N GLY A 71 -2.24 -18.11 -15.78
CA GLY A 71 -1.13 -18.28 -16.72
C GLY A 71 -0.39 -16.98 -17.12
N LYS A 72 -0.71 -15.84 -16.50
CA LYS A 72 0.02 -14.57 -16.64
C LYS A 72 0.63 -14.16 -15.32
N GLU A 73 1.59 -13.23 -15.33
CA GLU A 73 2.17 -12.58 -14.16
C GLU A 73 1.91 -11.06 -14.11
N ILE A 74 2.28 -10.40 -13.01
CA ILE A 74 1.97 -8.97 -12.80
C ILE A 74 2.63 -8.09 -13.87
N MET A 75 3.84 -8.44 -14.31
CA MET A 75 4.53 -7.72 -15.38
C MET A 75 3.86 -7.89 -16.76
N ASP A 76 2.93 -8.84 -16.92
CA ASP A 76 2.15 -9.02 -18.16
C ASP A 76 0.92 -8.10 -18.25
N LEU A 77 0.58 -7.36 -17.18
CA LEU A 77 -0.62 -6.50 -17.12
C LEU A 77 -0.47 -5.15 -17.84
N ALA A 78 0.75 -4.83 -18.28
CA ALA A 78 1.05 -3.68 -19.13
C ALA A 78 2.19 -4.06 -20.07
N ASP A 79 2.28 -3.41 -21.23
CA ASP A 79 3.37 -3.56 -22.19
C ASP A 79 3.93 -2.20 -22.63
N LEU A 80 4.85 -2.19 -23.60
CA LEU A 80 5.45 -0.96 -24.11
C LEU A 80 4.48 -0.06 -24.88
N SER A 81 3.37 -0.60 -25.38
CA SER A 81 2.31 0.19 -26.02
C SER A 81 1.44 0.92 -24.99
N THR A 82 1.50 0.50 -23.72
CA THR A 82 0.79 1.15 -22.63
C THR A 82 1.49 2.48 -22.27
N PRO A 83 0.78 3.62 -22.34
CA PRO A 83 1.37 4.92 -22.03
C PRO A 83 1.69 5.04 -20.53
N LEU A 84 2.66 5.89 -20.21
CA LEU A 84 2.88 6.32 -18.83
C LEU A 84 1.71 7.20 -18.36
N PRO A 85 1.49 7.31 -17.04
CA PRO A 85 0.64 8.36 -16.48
C PRO A 85 1.11 9.74 -16.98
N GLU A 86 0.19 10.64 -17.30
CA GLU A 86 0.51 11.92 -17.96
C GLU A 86 1.46 12.82 -17.16
N TRP A 87 1.44 12.69 -15.82
CA TRP A 87 2.29 13.43 -14.89
C TRP A 87 3.67 12.78 -14.65
N PHE A 88 3.90 11.58 -15.17
CA PHE A 88 5.12 10.80 -14.92
C PHE A 88 5.96 10.67 -16.18
N THR A 89 7.07 11.39 -16.24
CA THR A 89 7.86 11.51 -17.47
C THR A 89 8.85 10.35 -17.66
N GLU A 90 9.41 10.23 -18.87
CA GLU A 90 10.50 9.28 -19.14
C GLU A 90 11.79 9.62 -18.35
N GLU A 91 11.99 10.87 -17.97
CA GLU A 91 13.11 11.30 -17.13
C GLU A 91 12.90 10.81 -15.70
N ASP A 92 11.72 11.04 -15.11
CA ASP A 92 11.36 10.54 -13.78
C ASP A 92 11.50 9.01 -13.71
N LEU A 93 10.97 8.31 -14.72
CA LEU A 93 11.09 6.86 -14.85
C LEU A 93 12.56 6.42 -14.86
N SER A 94 13.43 7.14 -15.55
CA SER A 94 14.86 6.81 -15.63
C SER A 94 15.57 7.04 -14.30
N ILE A 95 15.20 8.10 -13.56
CA ILE A 95 15.70 8.36 -12.21
C ILE A 95 15.32 7.22 -11.28
N TYR A 96 14.04 6.87 -11.20
CA TYR A 96 13.58 5.76 -10.35
C TYR A 96 14.22 4.44 -10.75
N ALA A 97 14.28 4.12 -12.05
CA ALA A 97 14.92 2.90 -12.54
C ALA A 97 16.38 2.78 -12.08
N SER A 98 17.17 3.86 -12.15
CA SER A 98 18.57 3.86 -11.72
C SER A 98 18.75 3.53 -10.22
N LEU A 99 17.79 3.92 -9.37
CA LEU A 99 17.80 3.59 -7.95
C LEU A 99 17.58 2.08 -7.71
N TYR A 100 16.69 1.46 -8.50
CA TYR A 100 16.42 0.03 -8.42
C TYR A 100 17.50 -0.82 -9.11
N GLU A 101 18.17 -0.30 -10.15
CA GLU A 101 19.34 -0.97 -10.76
C GLU A 101 20.46 -1.14 -9.75
N LYS A 102 20.67 -0.12 -8.91
CA LYS A 102 21.70 -0.14 -7.87
C LYS A 102 21.35 -1.04 -6.68
N ASN A 103 20.08 -1.03 -6.24
CA ASN A 103 19.69 -1.62 -4.95
C ASN A 103 18.82 -2.88 -5.07
N GLY A 104 18.30 -3.18 -6.26
CA GLY A 104 17.37 -4.28 -6.50
C GLY A 104 15.99 -4.08 -5.86
N PHE A 105 15.13 -5.11 -5.99
CA PHE A 105 13.75 -5.11 -5.49
C PHE A 105 13.55 -5.91 -4.19
N THR A 106 14.60 -6.53 -3.66
CA THR A 106 14.48 -7.44 -2.51
C THR A 106 13.86 -6.79 -1.28
N TYR A 107 14.33 -5.62 -0.85
CA TYR A 107 13.76 -4.90 0.29
C TYR A 107 12.34 -4.35 0.03
N PRO A 108 12.08 -3.69 -1.12
CA PRO A 108 10.73 -3.30 -1.54
C PRO A 108 9.72 -4.45 -1.58
N LEU A 109 10.16 -5.68 -1.86
CA LEU A 109 9.29 -6.86 -1.80
C LEU A 109 9.18 -7.43 -0.36
N GLN A 110 10.29 -7.47 0.36
CA GLN A 110 10.37 -8.09 1.67
C GLN A 110 9.55 -7.37 2.72
N ILE A 111 9.70 -6.05 2.84
CA ILE A 111 9.10 -5.29 3.94
C ILE A 111 7.57 -5.31 3.85
N PRO A 112 6.93 -4.77 2.79
CA PRO A 112 5.48 -4.66 2.75
C PRO A 112 4.75 -5.99 2.54
N TYR A 113 5.31 -6.95 1.78
CA TYR A 113 4.54 -8.14 1.39
C TYR A 113 4.89 -9.38 2.21
N ARG A 114 6.15 -9.55 2.65
CA ARG A 114 6.60 -10.81 3.27
C ARG A 114 6.78 -10.70 4.78
N ALA A 115 7.23 -9.54 5.27
CA ALA A 115 7.50 -9.32 6.68
C ALA A 115 6.25 -8.84 7.46
N MET A 116 5.39 -8.01 6.87
CA MET A 116 4.25 -7.42 7.60
C MET A 116 3.26 -8.46 8.15
N HIS A 117 3.05 -9.59 7.49
CA HIS A 117 2.21 -10.67 8.03
C HIS A 117 2.82 -11.37 9.26
N ASN A 118 4.15 -11.34 9.37
CA ASN A 118 4.90 -11.88 10.51
C ASN A 118 5.13 -10.83 11.61
N MET A 119 4.73 -9.57 11.41
CA MET A 119 4.71 -8.53 12.45
C MET A 119 3.52 -8.68 13.43
N GLY A 120 2.84 -9.83 13.43
CA GLY A 120 1.74 -10.21 14.33
C GLY A 120 2.09 -10.26 15.84
N GLY A 121 3.15 -9.55 16.26
CA GLY A 121 3.60 -9.42 17.65
C GLY A 121 3.60 -8.00 18.19
N ILE A 122 3.10 -6.99 17.44
CA ILE A 122 2.88 -5.67 18.04
C ILE A 122 1.63 -5.76 18.91
N ASN A 123 1.83 -5.94 20.21
CA ASN A 123 0.77 -5.82 21.20
C ASN A 123 0.38 -4.34 21.31
N VAL A 124 -0.65 -3.92 20.58
CA VAL A 124 -1.20 -2.57 20.66
C VAL A 124 -2.10 -2.50 21.88
N PRO A 125 -1.77 -1.68 22.90
CA PRO A 125 -2.65 -1.51 24.04
C PRO A 125 -4.05 -1.09 23.58
N PRO A 126 -5.12 -1.64 24.18
CA PRO A 126 -6.49 -1.35 23.75
C PRO A 126 -6.88 0.14 23.91
N ASP A 127 -6.13 0.88 24.73
CA ASP A 127 -6.27 2.31 25.01
C ASP A 127 -5.25 3.19 24.25
N LEU A 128 -4.41 2.61 23.38
CA LEU A 128 -3.42 3.38 22.63
C LEU A 128 -4.13 4.43 21.74
N THR A 129 -3.83 5.69 22.01
CA THR A 129 -4.32 6.82 21.22
C THR A 129 -3.14 7.65 20.73
N ILE A 130 -3.11 7.93 19.43
CA ILE A 130 -2.20 8.88 18.79
C ILE A 130 -2.68 10.29 19.18
N GLN A 131 -1.85 10.98 19.98
CA GLN A 131 -2.16 12.30 20.55
C GLN A 131 -1.72 13.47 19.67
N VAL A 132 -0.87 13.22 18.68
CA VAL A 132 -0.42 14.26 17.74
C VAL A 132 -1.49 14.50 16.68
N PRO A 133 -1.63 15.74 16.17
CA PRO A 133 -2.44 16.00 14.98
C PRO A 133 -1.96 15.15 13.80
N VAL A 134 -2.90 14.58 13.05
CA VAL A 134 -2.63 13.75 11.87
C VAL A 134 -3.44 14.26 10.69
N LEU A 135 -2.76 14.48 9.56
CA LEU A 135 -3.40 14.68 8.26
C LEU A 135 -3.24 13.42 7.41
N LEU A 136 -4.36 12.87 6.96
CA LEU A 136 -4.41 11.80 5.97
C LEU A 136 -4.93 12.35 4.65
N ILE A 137 -4.07 12.39 3.64
CA ILE A 137 -4.45 12.78 2.27
C ILE A 137 -4.55 11.52 1.43
N LYS A 138 -5.65 11.37 0.68
CA LYS A 138 -5.85 10.25 -0.25
C LYS A 138 -6.43 10.74 -1.56
N GLY A 139 -6.02 10.14 -2.67
CA GLY A 139 -6.76 10.24 -3.92
C GLY A 139 -8.01 9.36 -3.88
N GLU A 140 -9.14 9.74 -4.49
CA GLU A 140 -10.37 8.92 -4.55
C GLU A 140 -10.32 7.81 -5.61
N THR A 141 -9.47 7.96 -6.63
CA THR A 141 -9.31 6.98 -7.70
C THR A 141 -8.27 5.90 -7.37
N ASP A 142 -7.69 5.91 -6.17
CA ASP A 142 -6.76 4.89 -5.69
C ASP A 142 -7.43 3.50 -5.70
N TYR A 143 -6.80 2.54 -6.40
CA TYR A 143 -7.22 1.14 -6.44
C TYR A 143 -7.37 0.53 -5.05
N SER A 144 -6.68 1.07 -4.04
CA SER A 144 -6.72 0.60 -2.68
C SER A 144 -8.17 0.54 -2.17
N TYR A 145 -9.08 1.48 -2.49
CA TYR A 145 -10.49 1.37 -2.03
C TYR A 145 -11.22 0.11 -2.46
N LYS A 146 -10.81 -0.52 -3.57
CA LYS A 146 -11.40 -1.75 -4.07
C LYS A 146 -10.88 -3.00 -3.35
N HIS A 147 -9.84 -2.85 -2.51
CA HIS A 147 -9.30 -3.96 -1.73
C HIS A 147 -10.33 -4.41 -0.67
N PRO A 148 -10.65 -5.73 -0.59
CA PRO A 148 -11.65 -6.24 0.36
C PRO A 148 -11.34 -5.97 1.83
N ARG A 149 -10.05 -5.78 2.17
CA ARG A 149 -9.61 -5.43 3.52
C ARG A 149 -9.43 -3.93 3.70
N ASN A 150 -9.64 -3.11 2.66
CA ASN A 150 -9.46 -1.68 2.84
C ASN A 150 -10.53 -1.12 3.75
N TYR A 151 -10.05 -0.41 4.76
CA TYR A 151 -10.81 0.11 5.86
C TYR A 151 -11.59 1.34 5.40
N ARG A 152 -12.58 1.12 4.53
CA ARG A 152 -13.68 2.06 4.27
C ARG A 152 -14.60 2.19 5.48
N LYS A 153 -14.26 1.55 6.61
CA LYS A 153 -14.87 1.84 7.90
C LYS A 153 -14.33 3.19 8.39
N GLU A 154 -14.85 4.24 7.77
CA GLU A 154 -14.93 5.57 8.38
C GLU A 154 -15.24 5.38 9.87
N GLY A 155 -14.39 5.93 10.74
CA GLY A 155 -14.52 5.77 12.18
C GLY A 155 -13.49 4.85 12.84
N ILE A 156 -12.82 3.90 12.15
CA ILE A 156 -11.78 3.09 12.81
C ILE A 156 -10.59 3.95 13.17
N MET A 157 -10.05 4.73 12.22
CA MET A 157 -8.87 5.57 12.50
C MET A 157 -9.19 6.62 13.57
N GLN A 158 -10.41 7.16 13.58
CA GLN A 158 -10.89 8.10 14.58
C GLN A 158 -10.97 7.51 16.00
N LYS A 159 -11.00 6.17 16.17
CA LYS A 159 -10.90 5.53 17.48
C LYS A 159 -9.48 5.62 18.07
N TYR A 160 -8.48 5.66 17.21
CA TYR A 160 -7.07 5.60 17.61
C TYR A 160 -6.36 6.95 17.42
N VAL A 161 -6.92 7.88 16.67
CA VAL A 161 -6.34 9.19 16.38
C VAL A 161 -7.34 10.27 16.79
N ARG A 162 -7.01 11.03 17.83
CA ARG A 162 -7.92 12.03 18.41
C ARG A 162 -8.12 13.23 17.49
N ASP A 163 -7.03 13.69 16.90
CA ASP A 163 -6.99 14.88 16.06
C ASP A 163 -6.62 14.47 14.63
N LEU A 164 -7.62 13.99 13.90
CA LEU A 164 -7.48 13.41 12.57
C LEU A 164 -8.23 14.26 11.54
N GLU A 165 -7.48 14.87 10.63
CA GLU A 165 -8.00 15.45 9.40
C GLU A 165 -7.85 14.44 8.26
N ILE A 166 -8.93 14.18 7.52
CA ILE A 166 -8.89 13.34 6.31
C ILE A 166 -9.33 14.18 5.13
N THR A 167 -8.50 14.24 4.10
CA THR A 167 -8.82 14.90 2.83
C THR A 167 -8.78 13.88 1.70
N PHE A 168 -9.87 13.85 0.92
CA PHE A 168 -9.98 13.07 -0.30
C PHE A 168 -9.86 14.01 -1.51
N ILE A 169 -9.01 13.63 -2.47
CA ILE A 169 -8.82 14.36 -3.72
C ILE A 169 -9.50 13.56 -4.84
N PRO A 170 -10.61 14.06 -5.42
CA PRO A 170 -11.45 13.30 -6.35
C PRO A 170 -10.70 12.68 -7.55
N GLU A 171 -9.74 13.39 -8.13
CA GLU A 171 -8.97 12.93 -9.29
C GLU A 171 -7.68 12.18 -8.93
N GLY A 172 -7.38 12.06 -7.62
CA GLY A 172 -6.11 11.52 -7.14
C GLY A 172 -6.05 9.99 -7.21
N CYS A 173 -4.93 9.45 -7.66
CA CYS A 173 -4.59 8.03 -7.67
C CYS A 173 -3.77 7.63 -6.44
N HIS A 174 -3.14 6.45 -6.47
CA HIS A 174 -2.27 5.96 -5.40
C HIS A 174 -1.05 6.88 -5.16
N PHE A 175 -0.54 7.51 -6.21
CA PHE A 175 0.59 8.45 -6.16
C PHE A 175 0.11 9.90 -6.11
N VAL A 176 -0.93 10.21 -5.32
CA VAL A 176 -1.58 11.53 -5.29
C VAL A 176 -0.60 12.70 -5.08
N GLN A 177 0.48 12.49 -4.33
CA GLN A 177 1.53 13.49 -4.10
C GLN A 177 2.38 13.79 -5.34
N GLU A 178 2.53 12.84 -6.26
CA GLU A 178 3.25 13.03 -7.53
C GLU A 178 2.29 13.50 -8.64
N GLN A 179 1.04 13.02 -8.63
CA GLN A 179 0.02 13.41 -9.61
C GLN A 179 -0.49 14.84 -9.40
N LEU A 180 -0.74 15.24 -8.14
CA LEU A 180 -1.34 16.53 -7.79
C LEU A 180 -0.49 17.27 -6.73
N PRO A 181 0.80 17.52 -7.03
CA PRO A 181 1.76 18.01 -6.03
C PRO A 181 1.35 19.36 -5.43
N ASP A 182 0.84 20.28 -6.24
CA ASP A 182 0.44 21.61 -5.77
C ASP A 182 -0.71 21.54 -4.76
N GLN A 183 -1.70 20.68 -5.02
CA GLN A 183 -2.85 20.52 -4.15
C GLN A 183 -2.44 19.84 -2.83
N VAL A 184 -1.61 18.80 -2.90
CA VAL A 184 -1.05 18.13 -1.73
C VAL A 184 -0.18 19.08 -0.91
N ASN A 185 0.69 19.87 -1.55
CA ASN A 185 1.52 20.87 -0.89
C ASN A 185 0.69 21.92 -0.15
N GLN A 186 -0.39 22.42 -0.76
CA GLN A 186 -1.29 23.37 -0.11
C GLN A 186 -1.97 22.78 1.14
N LEU A 187 -2.38 21.51 1.10
CA LEU A 187 -2.96 20.81 2.24
C LEU A 187 -1.95 20.66 3.39
N ILE A 188 -0.73 20.21 3.08
CA ILE A 188 0.35 20.07 4.06
C ILE A 188 0.68 21.42 4.71
N ILE A 189 0.87 22.47 3.90
CA ILE A 189 1.19 23.82 4.40
C ILE A 189 0.07 24.36 5.28
N ARG A 190 -1.19 24.17 4.89
CA ARG A 190 -2.34 24.59 5.70
C ARG A 190 -2.34 23.87 7.04
N PHE A 191 -2.16 22.56 7.04
CA PHE A 191 -2.17 21.73 8.23
C PHE A 191 -1.04 22.07 9.20
N VAL A 192 0.17 22.29 8.70
CA VAL A 192 1.31 22.71 9.56
C VAL A 192 1.05 24.09 10.16
N LYS A 193 0.41 25.01 9.41
CA LYS A 193 0.06 26.34 9.93
C LYS A 193 -1.06 26.33 10.97
N SER A 194 -2.02 25.40 10.86
CA SER A 194 -3.10 25.26 11.85
C SER A 194 -2.65 24.55 13.14
N HIS A 195 -1.50 23.85 13.11
CA HIS A 195 -0.93 23.15 14.26
C HIS A 195 0.48 23.67 14.60
N PRO A 196 0.63 24.94 15.01
CA PRO A 196 1.92 25.48 15.38
C PRO A 196 2.49 24.71 16.59
N VAL A 197 3.78 24.39 16.54
CA VAL A 197 4.47 23.81 17.70
C VAL A 197 4.62 24.93 18.73
N ASN A 198 3.93 24.79 19.87
CA ASN A 198 4.24 25.62 21.03
C ASN A 198 5.66 25.27 21.47
N THR A 199 6.60 26.17 21.20
CA THR A 199 8.00 26.10 21.63
C THR A 199 8.24 27.00 22.83
#